data_AF-A0A9N9UWC1-F1
#
_entry.id   AF-A0A9N9UWC1-F1
#
_cell.length_a   1.000
_cell.length_b   1.000
_cell.length_c   1.000
_cell.angle_alpha   90.00
_cell.angle_beta   90.00
_cell.angle_gamma   90.00
#
_symmetry.space_group_name_H-M   'P 1'
#
loop_
_entity.id
_entity.type
_entity.pdbx_description
1 polymer ?
#
loop_
_entity_poly.entity_id
_entity_poly.type
_entity_poly.pdbx_seq_one_letter_code
_entity_poly.pdbx_strand_id
1 'polypeptide(L)'
;MQVRKGSARGSPHAFIFTFLVLFLAFHPALCRPGYGAISKRDTATSNQEGGIGPAAIPGQSEAESPIPGLEVSLTQVKTPSSSPPVVTVTVTNRNSFPVTLLTYDSPVDRAALRLGIVLVTPEGAAGPLELPRIQFRRVWPPGPEQLVTLAPGARTSSEIEFDDGIFDDPAQLRGAKVVVKGRWKAVWKMVKEDIGRASLDDPDGNPDAYQGEFQSDELVMVV
;
A
#
# COMPACT_ATOMS: atom_id res chain seq x y z
N MET A 1 -44.48 52.28 31.04
CA MET A 1 -43.61 52.59 29.88
C MET A 1 -42.90 51.29 29.48
N GLN A 2 -43.44 50.54 28.52
CA GLN A 2 -43.25 50.66 27.06
C GLN A 2 -41.81 50.35 26.58
N VAL A 3 -41.71 49.21 25.86
CA VAL A 3 -41.01 49.02 24.57
C VAL A 3 -39.48 48.85 24.67
N ARG A 4 -38.88 47.75 24.19
CA ARG A 4 -38.75 47.38 22.77
C ARG A 4 -38.64 45.87 22.47
N LYS A 5 -39.29 45.53 21.33
CA LYS A 5 -39.12 44.36 20.45
C LYS A 5 -37.85 44.49 19.57
N GLY A 6 -37.39 43.34 19.06
CA GLY A 6 -36.62 43.17 17.81
C GLY A 6 -35.71 41.93 17.91
N SER A 7 -35.93 40.74 17.33
CA SER A 7 -36.34 40.27 15.99
C SER A 7 -35.34 40.53 14.85
N ALA A 8 -34.59 39.49 14.45
CA ALA A 8 -34.30 39.02 13.07
C ALA A 8 -33.08 38.07 13.10
N ARG A 9 -33.23 36.78 12.80
CA ARG A 9 -33.14 36.11 11.48
C ARG A 9 -31.72 36.09 10.87
N GLY A 10 -31.17 34.87 10.66
CA GLY A 10 -29.97 34.67 9.85
C GLY A 10 -29.27 33.30 9.98
N SER A 11 -29.98 32.21 9.71
CA SER A 11 -29.43 30.91 9.25
C SER A 11 -30.18 30.61 7.94
N PRO A 12 -29.60 30.04 6.86
CA PRO A 12 -28.68 28.89 6.89
C PRO A 12 -27.56 28.93 5.83
N HIS A 13 -26.62 27.99 5.88
CA HIS A 13 -26.23 27.17 4.71
C HIS A 13 -25.42 25.96 5.19
N ALA A 14 -26.13 24.86 5.38
CA ALA A 14 -25.55 23.53 5.43
C ALA A 14 -25.13 23.16 3.99
N PHE A 15 -23.83 23.05 3.74
CA PHE A 15 -23.31 22.43 2.53
C PHE A 15 -23.41 20.91 2.68
N ILE A 16 -24.55 20.36 2.26
CA ILE A 16 -24.74 18.93 2.04
C ILE A 16 -24.12 18.62 0.67
N PHE A 17 -22.92 18.04 0.66
CA PHE A 17 -22.35 17.43 -0.54
C PHE A 17 -23.03 16.08 -0.78
N THR A 18 -24.10 16.09 -1.56
CA THR A 18 -24.71 14.88 -2.13
C THR A 18 -23.80 14.35 -3.24
N PHE A 19 -23.02 13.31 -2.96
CA PHE A 19 -22.38 12.50 -3.99
C PHE A 19 -23.44 11.64 -4.68
N LEU A 20 -23.86 12.08 -5.87
CA LEU A 20 -24.63 11.26 -6.80
C LEU A 20 -23.66 10.34 -7.55
N VAL A 21 -23.49 9.11 -7.06
CA VAL A 21 -22.77 8.06 -7.79
C VAL A 21 -23.72 7.44 -8.80
N LEU A 22 -23.44 7.69 -10.07
CA LEU A 22 -24.16 7.12 -11.22
C LEU A 22 -23.85 5.61 -11.30
N PHE A 23 -24.80 4.77 -10.90
CA PHE A 23 -24.78 3.33 -11.14
C PHE A 23 -25.10 3.05 -12.62
N LEU A 24 -24.09 2.81 -13.45
CA LEU A 24 -24.27 2.11 -14.71
C LEU A 24 -24.23 0.61 -14.43
N ALA A 25 -25.42 0.01 -14.33
CA ALA A 25 -25.61 -1.43 -14.26
C ALA A 25 -25.29 -2.05 -15.63
N PHE A 26 -24.18 -2.77 -15.72
CA PHE A 26 -23.90 -3.68 -16.83
C PHE A 26 -24.19 -5.11 -16.37
N HIS A 27 -25.26 -5.69 -16.89
CA HIS A 27 -25.62 -7.09 -16.70
C HIS A 27 -24.93 -7.95 -17.75
N PRO A 28 -24.19 -9.00 -17.36
CA PRO A 28 -24.03 -10.17 -18.21
C PRO A 28 -24.74 -11.35 -17.55
N ALA A 29 -25.87 -11.76 -18.12
CA ALA A 29 -26.55 -12.99 -17.79
C ALA A 29 -26.49 -13.95 -18.99
N LEU A 30 -25.84 -15.09 -18.75
CA LEU A 30 -26.19 -16.43 -19.23
C LEU A 30 -25.87 -16.80 -20.68
N CYS A 31 -24.84 -17.64 -20.87
CA CYS A 31 -25.02 -18.99 -21.47
C CYS A 31 -23.72 -19.84 -21.45
N ARG A 32 -23.72 -20.88 -20.61
CA ARG A 32 -23.13 -22.22 -20.84
C ARG A 32 -24.33 -23.21 -20.74
N PRO A 33 -24.32 -24.47 -21.22
CA PRO A 33 -23.18 -25.32 -21.62
C PRO A 33 -23.43 -26.16 -22.92
N GLY A 34 -22.43 -26.95 -23.35
CA GLY A 34 -22.63 -27.92 -24.42
C GLY A 34 -21.50 -28.94 -24.53
N TYR A 35 -21.74 -30.12 -23.94
CA TYR A 35 -20.93 -31.33 -23.99
C TYR A 35 -20.71 -31.84 -25.43
N GLY A 36 -19.53 -32.42 -25.69
CA GLY A 36 -19.26 -33.20 -26.89
C GLY A 36 -18.05 -34.11 -26.67
N ALA A 37 -18.32 -35.36 -26.29
CA ALA A 37 -17.34 -36.45 -26.30
C ALA A 37 -16.98 -36.84 -27.74
N ILE A 38 -15.79 -37.40 -27.97
CA ILE A 38 -15.58 -38.71 -28.61
C ILE A 38 -14.08 -39.05 -28.64
N SER A 39 -13.84 -40.28 -28.21
CA SER A 39 -12.58 -41.04 -28.18
C SER A 39 -12.17 -41.51 -29.58
N LYS A 40 -10.87 -41.51 -29.89
CA LYS A 40 -10.20 -42.61 -30.61
C LYS A 40 -8.75 -42.77 -30.12
N ARG A 41 -8.46 -43.97 -29.62
CA ARG A 41 -7.11 -44.55 -29.62
C ARG A 41 -6.83 -45.05 -31.03
N ASP A 42 -5.59 -44.93 -31.49
CA ASP A 42 -4.94 -45.93 -32.31
C ASP A 42 -3.43 -45.89 -32.09
N THR A 43 -2.81 -47.02 -32.38
CA THR A 43 -1.57 -47.55 -31.81
C THR A 43 -0.40 -47.40 -32.80
N ALA A 44 0.83 -47.37 -32.26
CA ALA A 44 2.03 -48.05 -32.76
C ALA A 44 3.19 -47.23 -33.37
N THR A 45 4.36 -47.40 -32.70
CA THR A 45 5.69 -47.72 -33.28
C THR A 45 6.66 -46.60 -33.70
N SER A 46 7.68 -46.43 -32.84
CA SER A 46 9.15 -46.51 -33.07
C SER A 46 9.84 -45.77 -34.23
N ASN A 47 10.85 -44.95 -33.85
CA ASN A 47 12.27 -44.92 -34.31
C ASN A 47 12.82 -43.49 -34.07
N GLN A 48 13.70 -43.28 -33.10
CA GLN A 48 15.17 -43.34 -33.15
C GLN A 48 15.85 -42.14 -33.86
N GLU A 49 16.60 -41.41 -33.03
CA GLU A 49 17.77 -40.55 -33.25
C GLU A 49 17.74 -39.37 -34.24
N GLY A 50 18.00 -38.19 -33.68
CA GLY A 50 18.36 -36.98 -34.40
C GLY A 50 18.50 -35.83 -33.43
N GLY A 51 19.72 -35.58 -32.95
CA GLY A 51 20.01 -34.57 -31.95
C GLY A 51 19.66 -33.16 -32.42
N ILE A 52 19.02 -32.41 -31.53
CA ILE A 52 19.23 -30.98 -31.32
C ILE A 52 19.07 -30.82 -29.81
N GLY A 53 20.17 -30.63 -29.07
CA GLY A 53 20.07 -30.24 -27.67
C GLY A 53 19.21 -28.97 -27.59
N PRO A 54 18.31 -28.83 -26.61
CA PRO A 54 17.53 -27.61 -26.51
C PRO A 54 18.52 -26.47 -26.37
N ALA A 55 18.57 -25.61 -27.39
CA ALA A 55 19.23 -24.33 -27.30
C ALA A 55 18.73 -23.72 -25.99
N ALA A 56 19.66 -23.47 -25.07
CA ALA A 56 19.38 -22.66 -23.90
C ALA A 56 18.71 -21.39 -24.42
N ILE A 57 17.42 -21.23 -24.11
CA ILE A 57 16.69 -20.00 -24.37
C ILE A 57 17.49 -18.91 -23.64
N PRO A 58 18.13 -17.97 -24.35
CA PRO A 58 18.81 -16.87 -23.69
C PRO A 58 17.72 -15.95 -23.14
N GLY A 59 17.69 -15.77 -21.82
CA GLY A 59 16.82 -14.79 -21.19
C GLY A 59 15.56 -15.36 -20.52
N GLN A 60 15.69 -16.42 -19.73
CA GLN A 60 14.99 -16.38 -18.44
C GLN A 60 15.68 -15.26 -17.65
N SER A 61 15.27 -14.00 -17.88
CA SER A 61 15.62 -12.90 -17.00
C SER A 61 15.22 -13.36 -15.61
N GLU A 62 16.17 -13.52 -14.70
CA GLU A 62 15.85 -13.49 -13.28
C GLU A 62 14.93 -12.28 -13.11
N ALA A 63 13.66 -12.55 -12.79
CA ALA A 63 12.62 -11.56 -12.93
C ALA A 63 13.01 -10.35 -12.08
N GLU A 64 13.26 -9.23 -12.76
CA GLU A 64 13.73 -8.02 -12.10
C GLU A 64 12.76 -7.67 -10.96
N SER A 65 13.30 -7.65 -9.74
CA SER A 65 12.55 -7.35 -8.52
C SER A 65 11.88 -5.98 -8.66
N PRO A 66 10.60 -5.83 -8.26
CA PRO A 66 9.89 -4.55 -8.30
C PRO A 66 10.36 -3.58 -7.21
N ILE A 67 11.08 -4.06 -6.19
CA ILE A 67 11.42 -3.31 -4.97
C ILE A 67 12.30 -2.08 -5.25
N PRO A 68 13.39 -2.15 -6.05
CA PRO A 68 14.23 -0.97 -6.31
C PRO A 68 13.50 0.16 -7.03
N GLY A 69 12.41 -0.15 -7.75
CA GLY A 69 11.56 0.84 -8.40
C GLY A 69 10.43 1.39 -7.50
N LEU A 70 10.36 1.01 -6.22
CA LEU A 70 9.42 1.60 -5.28
C LEU A 70 10.11 2.69 -4.46
N GLU A 71 9.74 3.93 -4.70
CA GLU A 71 10.24 5.09 -3.96
C GLU A 71 9.30 5.43 -2.80
N VAL A 72 9.85 5.64 -1.60
CA VAL A 72 9.09 6.11 -0.43
C VAL A 72 9.53 7.53 -0.12
N SER A 73 8.58 8.45 -0.01
CA SER A 73 8.87 9.85 0.32
C SER A 73 7.96 10.39 1.42
N LEU A 74 8.45 11.40 2.15
CA LEU A 74 7.75 12.05 3.25
C LEU A 74 7.43 13.51 2.94
N THR A 75 6.24 13.95 3.33
CA THR A 75 5.87 15.36 3.32
C THR A 75 5.07 15.70 4.57
N GLN A 76 5.37 16.82 5.22
CA GLN A 76 4.57 17.29 6.35
C GLN A 76 3.37 18.10 5.86
N VAL A 77 2.18 17.81 6.39
CA VAL A 77 1.00 18.66 6.22
C VAL A 77 1.08 19.79 7.23
N LYS A 78 0.87 21.02 6.77
CA LYS A 78 0.83 22.19 7.66
C LYS A 78 -0.44 22.13 8.52
N THR A 79 -0.28 21.78 9.78
CA THR A 79 -1.36 21.81 10.77
C THR A 79 -1.30 23.09 11.61
N PRO A 80 -2.42 23.52 12.22
CA PRO A 80 -2.39 24.58 13.23
C PRO A 80 -1.50 24.16 14.40
N SER A 81 -0.86 25.13 15.07
CA SER A 81 0.03 24.86 16.21
C SER A 81 -0.66 24.21 17.43
N SER A 82 -2.00 24.11 17.41
CA SER A 82 -2.83 23.48 18.42
C SER A 82 -3.28 22.05 18.05
N SER A 83 -2.79 21.50 16.93
CA SER A 83 -3.16 20.18 16.44
C SER A 83 -1.92 19.30 16.31
N PRO A 84 -2.05 17.97 16.51
CA PRO A 84 -0.97 17.04 16.26
C PRO A 84 -0.34 17.25 14.88
N PRO A 85 1.00 17.16 14.75
CA PRO A 85 1.65 17.15 13.45
C PRO A 85 1.19 15.96 12.62
N VAL A 86 1.04 16.17 11.30
CA VAL A 86 0.68 15.11 10.36
C VAL A 86 1.75 15.00 9.29
N VAL A 87 2.25 13.78 9.10
CA VAL A 87 3.19 13.45 8.03
C VAL A 87 2.51 12.52 7.04
N THR A 88 2.51 12.91 5.77
CA THR A 88 2.06 12.05 4.67
C THR A 88 3.25 11.24 4.16
N VAL A 89 3.12 9.92 4.17
CA VAL A 89 4.02 9.00 3.48
C VAL A 89 3.45 8.73 2.10
N THR A 90 4.29 8.83 1.08
CA THR A 90 3.92 8.52 -0.30
C THR A 90 4.79 7.39 -0.82
N VAL A 91 4.17 6.39 -1.44
CA VAL A 91 4.86 5.34 -2.18
C VAL A 91 4.60 5.59 -3.66
N THR A 92 5.67 5.73 -4.45
CA THR A 92 5.61 5.96 -5.90
C THR A 92 6.20 4.77 -6.64
N ASN A 93 5.44 4.25 -7.61
CA ASN A 93 5.92 3.20 -8.49
C ASN A 93 6.72 3.81 -9.65
N ARG A 94 8.05 3.70 -9.61
CA ARG A 94 9.00 4.09 -10.67
C ARG A 94 9.32 2.96 -11.64
N ASN A 95 8.76 1.77 -11.44
CA ASN A 95 8.90 0.68 -12.40
C ASN A 95 8.12 0.99 -13.69
N SER A 96 8.50 0.33 -14.79
CA SER A 96 7.81 0.40 -16.08
C SER A 96 6.55 -0.49 -16.16
N PHE A 97 6.23 -1.22 -15.09
CA PHE A 97 5.14 -2.18 -14.99
C PHE A 97 4.27 -1.92 -13.75
N PRO A 98 3.01 -2.40 -13.72
CA PRO A 98 2.17 -2.29 -12.52
C PRO A 98 2.74 -3.10 -11.37
N VAL A 99 2.58 -2.57 -10.16
CA VAL A 99 3.02 -3.21 -8.92
C VAL A 99 1.88 -3.22 -7.93
N THR A 100 1.64 -4.34 -7.27
CA THR A 100 0.68 -4.43 -6.16
C THR A 100 1.41 -4.57 -4.85
N LEU A 101 1.03 -3.76 -3.87
CA LEU A 101 1.60 -3.72 -2.52
C LEU A 101 0.61 -4.32 -1.53
N LEU A 102 1.08 -5.15 -0.61
CA LEU A 102 0.37 -5.42 0.63
C LEU A 102 0.53 -4.23 1.58
N THR A 103 -0.59 -3.72 2.12
CA THR A 103 -0.57 -2.57 3.04
C THR A 103 -0.04 -2.91 4.43
N TYR A 104 -0.15 -4.17 4.87
CA TYR A 104 0.33 -4.60 6.18
C TYR A 104 1.84 -4.49 6.29
N ASP A 105 2.31 -3.94 7.41
CA ASP A 105 3.74 -3.80 7.73
C ASP A 105 4.50 -2.98 6.66
N SER A 106 3.79 -2.08 5.98
CA SER A 106 4.31 -1.26 4.87
C SER A 106 4.38 0.24 5.25
N PRO A 107 5.03 1.10 4.44
CA PRO A 107 5.03 2.55 4.65
C PRO A 107 3.64 3.19 4.68
N VAL A 108 2.65 2.54 4.05
CA VAL A 108 1.26 3.01 4.00
C VAL A 108 0.35 2.23 4.95
N ASP A 109 0.91 1.48 5.88
CA ASP A 109 0.15 0.91 6.99
C ASP A 109 -0.32 2.05 7.91
N ARG A 110 -1.62 2.13 8.18
CA ARG A 110 -2.18 3.12 9.11
C ARG A 110 -1.62 2.98 10.54
N ALA A 111 -1.05 1.83 10.86
CA ALA A 111 -0.40 1.58 12.15
C ALA A 111 1.13 1.78 12.12
N ALA A 112 1.71 2.33 11.05
CA ALA A 112 3.17 2.41 10.86
C ALA A 112 3.92 3.00 12.05
N LEU A 113 3.39 4.06 12.68
CA LEU A 113 4.00 4.67 13.87
C LEU A 113 4.11 3.68 15.04
N ARG A 114 3.03 2.93 15.30
CA ARG A 114 2.93 1.95 16.38
C ARG A 114 3.61 0.60 16.07
N LEU A 115 3.91 0.34 14.80
CA LEU A 115 4.69 -0.81 14.34
C LEU A 115 6.20 -0.57 14.43
N GLY A 116 6.63 0.66 14.73
CA GLY A 116 8.05 1.02 14.72
C GLY A 116 8.65 1.14 13.32
N ILE A 117 7.80 1.31 12.31
CA ILE A 117 8.20 1.61 10.92
C ILE A 117 8.62 3.08 10.79
N VAL A 118 8.04 3.95 11.62
CA VAL A 118 8.37 5.37 11.72
C VAL A 118 9.41 5.55 12.82
N LEU A 119 10.55 6.13 12.46
CA LEU A 119 11.63 6.46 13.37
C LEU A 119 11.64 7.98 13.57
N VAL A 120 11.67 8.41 14.82
CA VAL A 120 11.66 9.83 15.21
C VAL A 120 12.92 10.10 16.03
N THR A 121 13.80 10.95 15.54
CA THR A 121 15.03 11.35 16.22
C THR A 121 14.92 12.82 16.63
N PRO A 122 14.78 13.13 17.92
CA PRO A 122 14.69 14.52 18.40
C PRO A 122 15.93 15.33 18.00
N GLU A 123 15.78 16.65 17.92
CA GLU A 123 16.89 17.53 17.58
C GLU A 123 18.04 17.38 18.61
N GLY A 124 19.26 17.18 18.11
CA GLY A 124 20.45 16.99 18.94
C GLY A 124 20.58 15.61 19.61
N ALA A 125 19.59 14.72 19.45
CA ALA A 125 19.69 13.34 19.95
C ALA A 125 20.63 12.49 19.11
N ALA A 126 21.31 11.52 19.74
CA ALA A 126 22.21 10.59 19.06
C ALA A 126 21.48 9.46 18.30
N GLY A 127 20.19 9.26 18.56
CA GLY A 127 19.40 8.19 17.97
C GLY A 127 17.90 8.38 18.17
N PRO A 128 17.09 7.53 17.52
CA PRO A 128 15.64 7.65 17.55
C PRO A 128 15.05 7.33 18.93
N LEU A 129 13.86 7.88 19.20
CA LEU A 129 13.04 7.54 20.36
C LEU A 129 12.66 6.06 20.35
N GLU A 130 12.71 5.43 21.51
CA GLU A 130 12.15 4.11 21.73
C GLU A 130 10.64 4.22 21.99
N LEU A 131 9.87 4.40 20.92
CA LEU A 131 8.41 4.50 21.03
C LEU A 131 7.79 3.13 21.37
N PRO A 132 6.72 3.10 22.18
CA PRO A 132 5.98 1.87 22.48
C PRO A 132 5.48 1.20 21.19
N ARG A 133 5.88 -0.06 20.98
CA ARG A 133 5.46 -0.86 19.83
C ARG A 133 4.36 -1.83 20.22
N ILE A 134 3.37 -1.97 19.36
CA ILE A 134 2.33 -2.98 19.52
C ILE A 134 2.36 -3.96 18.35
N GLN A 135 2.15 -5.24 18.66
CA GLN A 135 2.01 -6.27 17.64
C GLN A 135 0.55 -6.38 17.24
N PHE A 136 0.28 -6.27 15.94
CA PHE A 136 -1.07 -6.42 15.40
C PHE A 136 -1.28 -7.86 14.93
N ARG A 137 -2.38 -8.48 15.40
CA ARG A 137 -2.88 -9.71 14.80
C ARG A 137 -3.76 -9.34 13.61
N ARG A 138 -3.21 -9.44 12.40
CA ARG A 138 -3.93 -9.20 11.15
C ARG A 138 -4.73 -10.43 10.75
N VAL A 139 -5.84 -10.22 10.05
CA VAL A 139 -6.59 -11.30 9.41
C VAL A 139 -5.79 -11.81 8.22
N TRP A 140 -5.66 -13.13 8.09
CA TRP A 140 -4.93 -13.76 7.01
C TRP A 140 -5.77 -14.86 6.35
N PRO A 141 -5.83 -14.96 5.02
CA PRO A 141 -5.19 -14.07 4.04
C PRO A 141 -5.82 -12.67 4.02
N PRO A 142 -5.07 -11.65 3.58
CA PRO A 142 -5.58 -10.29 3.51
C PRO A 142 -6.70 -10.17 2.48
N GLY A 143 -7.66 -9.27 2.74
CA GLY A 143 -8.70 -8.93 1.79
C GLY A 143 -8.18 -8.03 0.64
N PRO A 144 -8.94 -7.90 -0.47
CA PRO A 144 -8.54 -7.10 -1.63
C PRO A 144 -8.39 -5.60 -1.32
N GLU A 145 -8.93 -5.12 -0.21
CA GLU A 145 -8.76 -3.75 0.29
C GLU A 145 -7.39 -3.49 0.93
N GLN A 146 -6.66 -4.55 1.29
CA GLN A 146 -5.27 -4.48 1.77
C GLN A 146 -4.25 -4.59 0.63
N LEU A 147 -4.72 -4.73 -0.60
CA LEU A 147 -3.90 -4.81 -1.80
C LEU A 147 -4.07 -3.52 -2.61
N VAL A 148 -2.97 -2.80 -2.81
CA VAL A 148 -2.95 -1.54 -3.54
C VAL A 148 -2.12 -1.71 -4.80
N THR A 149 -2.79 -1.66 -5.96
CA THR A 149 -2.13 -1.68 -7.27
C THR A 149 -1.76 -0.25 -7.69
N LEU A 150 -0.50 -0.08 -8.06
CA LEU A 150 0.07 1.14 -8.62
C LEU A 150 0.46 0.87 -10.08
N ALA A 151 -0.16 1.57 -11.02
CA ALA A 151 0.33 1.63 -12.39
C ALA A 151 1.74 2.27 -12.45
N PRO A 152 2.47 2.15 -13.57
CA PRO A 152 3.73 2.88 -13.77
C PRO A 152 3.54 4.38 -13.53
N GLY A 153 4.38 4.97 -12.67
CA GLY A 153 4.31 6.38 -12.27
C GLY A 153 3.20 6.73 -11.29
N ALA A 154 2.31 5.80 -10.94
CA ALA A 154 1.25 6.03 -9.96
C ALA A 154 1.82 6.04 -8.53
N ARG A 155 1.06 6.65 -7.62
CA ARG A 155 1.40 6.78 -6.21
C ARG A 155 0.22 6.50 -5.31
N THR A 156 0.50 6.02 -4.11
CA THR A 156 -0.46 5.93 -3.00
C THR A 156 0.14 6.62 -1.77
N SER A 157 -0.71 7.07 -0.86
CA SER A 157 -0.27 7.79 0.33
C SER A 157 -1.06 7.39 1.57
N SER A 158 -0.42 7.52 2.73
CA SER A 158 -1.05 7.38 4.04
C SER A 158 -0.62 8.53 4.94
N GLU A 159 -1.52 9.00 5.77
CA GLU A 159 -1.23 10.02 6.78
C GLU A 159 -0.88 9.36 8.10
N ILE A 160 0.14 9.89 8.76
CA ILE A 160 0.58 9.51 10.09
C ILE A 160 0.35 10.72 10.99
N GLU A 161 -0.55 10.55 11.95
CA GLU A 161 -0.83 11.53 12.98
C GLU A 161 0.10 11.29 14.18
N PHE A 162 0.84 12.33 14.57
CA PHE A 162 1.74 12.31 15.72
C PHE A 162 1.00 12.79 16.96
N ASP A 163 -0.01 12.03 17.36
CA ASP A 163 -0.90 12.33 18.50
C ASP A 163 -0.17 12.27 19.86
N ASP A 164 -0.65 13.09 20.79
CA ASP A 164 -0.05 13.37 22.11
C ASP A 164 -0.03 12.15 23.06
N GLY A 165 -0.62 11.01 22.67
CA GLY A 165 -0.63 9.79 23.47
C GLY A 165 0.52 8.81 23.21
N ILE A 166 1.33 9.03 22.16
CA ILE A 166 2.49 8.17 21.83
C ILE A 166 3.81 8.80 22.29
N PHE A 167 3.86 10.13 22.37
CA PHE A 167 5.02 10.89 22.79
C PHE A 167 4.83 11.37 24.22
N ASP A 168 5.81 11.10 25.09
CA ASP A 168 5.76 11.55 26.49
C ASP A 168 5.85 13.08 26.60
N ASP A 169 6.53 13.73 25.65
CA ASP A 169 6.66 15.18 25.55
C ASP A 169 6.54 15.63 24.08
N PRO A 170 5.48 16.37 23.70
CA PRO A 170 5.31 16.91 22.35
C PRO A 170 6.46 17.80 21.88
N ALA A 171 7.24 18.40 22.80
CA ALA A 171 8.41 19.19 22.43
C ALA A 171 9.49 18.35 21.71
N GLN A 172 9.50 17.03 21.90
CA GLN A 172 10.40 16.10 21.21
C GLN A 172 10.21 16.09 19.69
N LEU A 173 9.05 16.54 19.19
CA LEU A 173 8.74 16.62 17.77
C LEU A 173 9.28 17.89 17.11
N ARG A 174 9.63 18.93 17.88
CA ARG A 174 10.16 20.18 17.33
C ARG A 174 11.57 19.95 16.78
N GLY A 175 11.76 20.18 15.49
CA GLY A 175 13.06 19.96 14.83
C GLY A 175 13.46 18.48 14.71
N ALA A 176 12.56 17.56 15.04
CA ALA A 176 12.85 16.13 14.98
C ALA A 176 13.03 15.65 13.53
N LYS A 177 13.95 14.72 13.33
CA LYS A 177 14.15 14.00 12.08
C LYS A 177 13.25 12.77 12.06
N VAL A 178 12.42 12.65 11.01
CA VAL A 178 11.53 11.53 10.78
C VAL A 178 12.01 10.75 9.56
N VAL A 179 12.10 9.44 9.73
CA VAL A 179 12.42 8.49 8.66
C VAL A 179 11.45 7.32 8.73
N VAL A 180 10.92 6.89 7.60
CA VAL A 180 10.13 5.66 7.47
C VAL A 180 11.01 4.56 6.92
N LYS A 181 11.17 3.47 7.68
CA LYS A 181 12.06 2.36 7.32
C LYS A 181 11.45 1.03 7.75
N GLY A 182 11.66 0.01 6.93
CA GLY A 182 11.20 -1.33 7.24
C GLY A 182 11.45 -2.32 6.11
N ARG A 183 10.65 -3.38 6.08
CA ARG A 183 10.69 -4.41 5.05
C ARG A 183 9.30 -4.61 4.49
N TRP A 184 9.19 -4.56 3.17
CA TRP A 184 7.98 -4.97 2.47
C TRP A 184 7.66 -6.42 2.76
N LYS A 185 6.46 -6.67 3.28
CA LYS A 185 5.99 -8.02 3.55
C LYS A 185 5.68 -8.80 2.27
N ALA A 186 5.05 -8.14 1.30
CA ALA A 186 4.79 -8.71 0.00
C ALA A 186 4.54 -7.62 -1.04
N VAL A 187 5.16 -7.78 -2.21
CA VAL A 187 5.00 -6.93 -3.39
C VAL A 187 4.91 -7.84 -4.61
N TRP A 188 3.93 -7.60 -5.49
CA TRP A 188 3.75 -8.39 -6.71
C TRP A 188 3.93 -7.54 -7.96
N LYS A 189 4.55 -8.11 -8.99
CA LYS A 189 4.77 -7.50 -10.30
C LYS A 189 3.54 -7.64 -11.23
N MET A 190 2.35 -7.37 -10.70
CA MET A 190 1.08 -7.53 -11.41
C MET A 190 -0.02 -6.69 -10.75
N VAL A 191 -1.18 -6.63 -11.40
CA VAL A 191 -2.39 -6.05 -10.80
C VAL A 191 -2.99 -7.02 -9.79
N LYS A 192 -3.71 -6.52 -8.79
CA LYS A 192 -4.20 -7.35 -7.68
C LYS A 192 -5.17 -8.45 -8.11
N GLU A 193 -5.85 -8.29 -9.24
CA GLU A 193 -6.78 -9.26 -9.81
C GLU A 193 -6.06 -10.51 -10.36
N ASP A 194 -4.78 -10.37 -10.74
CA ASP A 194 -3.96 -11.47 -11.26
C ASP A 194 -3.25 -12.24 -10.14
N ILE A 195 -3.29 -11.74 -8.90
CA ILE A 195 -2.69 -12.41 -7.75
C ILE A 195 -3.53 -13.64 -7.41
N GLY A 196 -2.97 -14.81 -7.75
CA GLY A 196 -3.58 -16.08 -7.42
C GLY A 196 -3.70 -16.30 -5.91
N ARG A 197 -4.76 -17.01 -5.50
CA ARG A 197 -5.05 -17.30 -4.09
C ARG A 197 -3.87 -17.92 -3.35
N ALA A 198 -3.14 -18.84 -3.99
CA ALA A 198 -1.97 -19.48 -3.40
C ALA A 198 -0.83 -18.49 -3.07
N SER A 199 -0.59 -17.48 -3.92
CA SER A 199 0.41 -16.44 -3.68
C SER A 199 0.00 -15.51 -2.54
N LEU A 200 -1.31 -15.25 -2.41
CA LEU A 200 -1.86 -14.44 -1.32
C LEU A 200 -1.87 -15.17 0.04
N ASP A 201 -2.11 -16.48 0.01
CA ASP A 201 -2.17 -17.32 1.21
C ASP A 201 -0.76 -17.54 1.81
N ASP A 202 0.27 -17.67 0.97
CA ASP A 202 1.67 -17.84 1.38
C ASP A 202 2.64 -17.02 0.50
N PRO A 203 2.77 -15.70 0.74
CA PRO A 203 3.68 -14.85 -0.01
C PRO A 203 5.16 -15.12 0.32
N ASP A 204 5.46 -15.74 1.47
CA ASP A 204 6.84 -16.04 1.84
C ASP A 204 7.38 -17.22 1.02
N GLY A 205 6.54 -18.20 0.73
CA GLY A 205 6.86 -19.36 -0.11
C GLY A 205 6.66 -19.15 -1.61
N ASN A 206 6.14 -17.99 -2.05
CA ASN A 206 5.74 -17.78 -3.44
C ASN A 206 6.78 -16.97 -4.23
N PRO A 207 7.26 -17.46 -5.40
CA PRO A 207 8.29 -16.79 -6.19
C PRO A 207 7.83 -15.49 -6.86
N ASP A 208 6.51 -15.27 -7.01
CA ASP A 208 5.95 -14.06 -7.60
C ASP A 208 5.70 -12.95 -6.57
N ALA A 209 5.91 -13.25 -5.28
CA ALA A 209 5.81 -12.32 -4.16
C ALA A 209 7.21 -11.90 -3.70
N TYR A 210 7.52 -10.63 -3.89
CA TYR A 210 8.82 -10.05 -3.56
C TYR A 210 8.80 -9.43 -2.17
N GLN A 211 9.92 -9.56 -1.49
CA GLN A 211 10.19 -8.90 -0.22
C GLN A 211 11.48 -8.11 -0.32
N GLY A 212 11.61 -7.06 0.47
CA GLY A 212 12.81 -6.25 0.49
C GLY A 212 12.71 -5.07 1.42
N GLU A 213 13.83 -4.44 1.69
CA GLU A 213 13.86 -3.26 2.56
C GLU A 213 13.28 -2.04 1.84
N PHE A 214 12.77 -1.10 2.63
CA PHE A 214 12.46 0.25 2.18
C PHE A 214 13.00 1.26 3.19
N GLN A 215 13.30 2.45 2.68
CA GLN A 215 13.63 3.60 3.49
C GLN A 215 13.18 4.86 2.75
N SER A 216 12.59 5.80 3.47
CA SER A 216 12.27 7.12 2.94
C SER A 216 13.48 8.07 2.99
N ASP A 217 13.30 9.25 2.40
CA ASP A 217 14.07 10.43 2.76
C ASP A 217 13.86 10.84 4.23
N GLU A 218 14.75 11.70 4.72
CA GLU A 218 14.65 12.28 6.06
C GLU A 218 13.84 13.57 6.00
N LEU A 219 12.80 13.65 6.83
CA LEU A 219 11.95 14.84 6.99
C LEU A 219 12.24 15.50 8.33
N VAL A 220 12.60 16.78 8.33
CA VAL A 220 12.70 17.58 9.56
C VAL A 220 11.33 18.16 9.88
N MET A 221 10.82 17.86 11.07
CA MET A 221 9.51 18.32 11.53
C MET A 221 9.51 19.81 11.88
N VAL A 222 8.48 20.50 11.39
CA VAL A 222 8.19 21.91 11.68
C VAL A 222 6.86 21.97 12.43
N VAL A 223 6.91 22.19 13.75
CA VAL A 223 5.75 22.15 14.67
C VAL A 223 5.54 23.47 15.38
#